data_AF-A0A7J9VMN3-F1
#
_entry.id   AF-A0A7J9VMN3-F1
#
_cell.length_a   1.000
_cell.length_b   1.000
_cell.length_c   1.000
_cell.angle_alpha   90.00
_cell.angle_beta   90.00
_cell.angle_gamma   90.00
#
_symmetry.space_group_name_H-M   'P 1'
#
loop_
_entity.id
_entity.type
_entity.pdbx_description
1 polymer ?
#
loop_
_entity_poly.entity_id
_entity_poly.type
_entity_poly.pdbx_seq_one_letter_code
_entity_poly.pdbx_strand_id
1 'polypeptide(L)'
;MSGLFTNRRDLDAWAHALGVDNDDDAIGVLHRLTDGLVDADDRLRGAQKTLAKAPNRDVLVQLSRALGRIDQLQTVLEEVARGFQIHERR
;
A
#
# COMPACT_ATOMS: atom_id res chain seq x y z
N MET A 1 18.23 10.46 5.81
CA MET A 1 16.76 10.41 5.73
C MET A 1 16.29 9.38 6.74
N SER A 2 15.75 9.83 7.87
CA SER A 2 15.15 8.92 8.86
C SER A 2 13.82 8.44 8.27
N GLY A 3 13.75 7.15 7.92
CA GLY A 3 12.51 6.57 7.41
C GLY A 3 11.40 6.66 8.46
N LEU A 4 10.16 6.91 8.01
CA LEU A 4 8.97 7.11 8.85
C LEU A 4 8.69 5.96 9.84
N PHE A 5 9.27 4.77 9.65
CA PHE A 5 9.10 3.59 10.50
C PHE A 5 10.41 3.05 11.07
N THR A 6 11.36 3.94 11.39
CA THR A 6 12.69 3.53 11.91
C THR A 6 12.73 3.18 13.39
N ASN A 7 11.64 3.36 14.15
CA ASN A 7 11.60 3.03 15.57
C ASN A 7 10.80 1.74 15.84
N ARG A 8 11.25 0.97 16.84
CA ARG A 8 10.67 -0.34 17.19
C ARG A 8 9.19 -0.26 17.55
N ARG A 9 8.77 0.83 18.20
CA ARG A 9 7.39 1.04 18.64
C ARG A 9 6.41 1.11 17.46
N ASP A 10 6.79 1.78 16.38
CA ASP A 10 5.96 1.90 15.18
C ASP A 10 5.85 0.54 14.48
N LEU A 11 6.94 -0.22 14.41
CA LEU A 11 6.92 -1.59 13.87
C LEU A 11 6.06 -2.53 14.72
N ASP A 12 6.13 -2.45 16.05
CA ASP A 12 5.27 -3.25 16.95
C ASP A 12 3.78 -2.89 16.75
N ALA A 13 3.45 -1.61 16.54
CA ALA A 13 2.09 -1.19 16.23
C ALA A 13 1.61 -1.73 14.88
N TRP A 14 2.48 -1.77 13.87
CA TRP A 14 2.20 -2.40 12.58
C TRP A 14 2.04 -3.92 12.73
N ALA A 15 2.91 -4.61 13.45
CA ALA A 15 2.80 -6.04 13.69
C ALA A 15 1.45 -6.37 14.38
N HIS A 16 1.05 -5.57 15.37
CA HIS A 16 -0.25 -5.70 16.01
C HIS A 16 -1.41 -5.46 15.03
N ALA A 17 -1.35 -4.40 14.22
CA ALA A 17 -2.38 -4.08 13.23
C ALA A 17 -2.50 -5.15 12.13
N LEU A 18 -1.39 -5.78 11.75
CA LEU A 18 -1.33 -6.87 10.78
C LEU A 18 -1.69 -8.22 11.40
N GLY A 19 -1.75 -8.33 12.74
CA GLY A 19 -2.06 -9.56 13.46
C GLY A 19 -0.96 -10.62 13.34
N VAL A 20 0.30 -10.20 13.36
CA VAL A 20 1.48 -11.04 13.18
C VAL A 20 2.44 -10.92 14.36
N ASP A 21 3.16 -11.99 14.65
CA ASP A 21 4.04 -12.10 15.82
C ASP A 21 5.54 -11.98 15.48
N ASN A 22 5.89 -11.93 14.20
CA ASN A 22 7.27 -11.80 13.73
C ASN A 22 7.37 -10.98 12.44
N ASP A 23 8.59 -10.53 12.14
CA ASP A 23 8.89 -9.62 11.03
C ASP A 23 8.70 -10.31 9.66
N ASP A 24 8.96 -11.62 9.54
CA ASP A 24 8.77 -12.39 8.30
C ASP A 24 7.29 -12.45 7.90
N ASP A 25 6.42 -12.76 8.86
CA ASP A 25 4.98 -12.78 8.67
C ASP A 25 4.46 -11.37 8.34
N ALA A 26 5.00 -10.33 8.99
CA ALA A 26 4.68 -8.95 8.68
C ALA A 26 5.02 -8.60 7.23
N ILE A 27 6.23 -8.92 6.78
CA ILE A 27 6.68 -8.71 5.38
C ILE A 27 5.77 -9.49 4.41
N GLY A 28 5.45 -10.75 4.74
CA GLY A 28 4.55 -11.57 3.93
C GLY A 28 3.15 -10.99 3.79
N VAL A 29 2.56 -10.45 4.88
CA VAL A 29 1.27 -9.76 4.83
C VAL A 29 1.38 -8.47 4.00
N LEU A 30 2.44 -7.67 4.20
CA LEU A 30 2.64 -6.41 3.48
C LEU A 30 2.78 -6.63 1.98
N HIS A 31 3.51 -7.67 1.54
CA HIS A 31 3.58 -8.02 0.12
C HIS A 31 2.22 -8.39 -0.46
N ARG A 32 1.42 -9.22 0.24
CA ARG A 32 0.06 -9.56 -0.21
C ARG A 32 -0.85 -8.34 -0.32
N LEU A 33 -0.73 -7.38 0.61
CA LEU A 33 -1.47 -6.13 0.55
C LEU A 33 -1.02 -5.28 -0.64
N THR A 34 0.28 -5.18 -0.90
CA THR A 34 0.82 -4.48 -2.07
C THR A 34 0.34 -5.10 -3.38
N ASP A 35 0.37 -6.43 -3.50
CA ASP A 35 -0.15 -7.14 -4.68
C ASP A 35 -1.65 -6.83 -4.90
N GLY A 36 -2.45 -6.85 -3.83
CA GLY A 36 -3.86 -6.47 -3.89
C GLY A 36 -4.09 -5.02 -4.31
N LEU A 37 -3.19 -4.10 -3.95
CA LEU A 37 -3.24 -2.71 -4.41
C LEU A 37 -2.86 -2.58 -5.90
N VAL A 38 -1.88 -3.34 -6.38
CA VAL A 38 -1.54 -3.38 -7.81
C VAL A 38 -2.72 -3.87 -8.63
N ASP A 39 -3.37 -4.96 -8.21
CA ASP A 39 -4.59 -5.47 -8.85
C ASP A 39 -5.72 -4.42 -8.88
N ALA A 40 -5.87 -3.66 -7.78
CA ALA A 40 -6.87 -2.60 -7.71
C ALA A 40 -6.53 -1.42 -8.64
N ASP A 41 -5.26 -1.01 -8.72
CA ASP A 41 -4.78 0.02 -9.65
C ASP A 41 -5.07 -0.40 -11.10
N ASP A 42 -4.72 -1.62 -11.49
CA ASP A 42 -4.95 -2.17 -12.83
C ASP A 42 -6.44 -2.16 -13.21
N ARG A 43 -7.31 -2.59 -12.28
CA ARG A 43 -8.77 -2.57 -12.49
C ARG A 43 -9.29 -1.14 -12.65
N LEU A 44 -8.82 -0.19 -11.85
CA LEU A 44 -9.24 1.21 -11.94
C LEU A 44 -8.74 1.86 -13.23
N ARG A 45 -7.52 1.57 -13.68
CA ARG A 45 -7.01 2.02 -14.99
C ARG A 45 -7.81 1.41 -16.13
N GLY A 46 -8.22 0.14 -16.02
CA GLY A 46 -9.15 -0.51 -16.94
C GLY A 46 -10.50 0.19 -17.02
N ALA A 47 -11.08 0.54 -15.86
CA ALA A 47 -12.33 1.30 -15.77
C ALA A 47 -12.18 2.70 -16.39
N GLN A 48 -11.08 3.40 -16.12
CA GLN A 48 -10.78 4.71 -16.68
C GLN A 48 -10.69 4.67 -18.21
N LYS A 49 -10.02 3.66 -18.79
CA LYS A 49 -9.96 3.43 -20.24
C LYS A 49 -11.34 3.19 -20.84
N THR A 50 -12.20 2.43 -20.14
CA THR A 50 -13.57 2.14 -20.58
C THR A 50 -14.42 3.41 -20.60
N LEU A 51 -14.31 4.22 -19.55
CA LEU A 51 -15.07 5.47 -19.38
C LEU A 51 -14.59 6.61 -20.29
N ALA A 52 -13.37 6.54 -20.83
CA ALA A 52 -12.88 7.51 -21.81
C ALA A 52 -13.80 7.62 -23.05
N LYS A 53 -14.57 6.57 -23.36
CA LYS A 53 -15.53 6.54 -24.49
C LYS A 53 -16.87 7.22 -24.17
N ALA A 54 -17.20 7.42 -22.89
CA ALA A 54 -18.42 8.07 -22.43
C ALA A 54 -18.15 8.74 -21.08
N PRO A 55 -17.45 9.89 -21.08
CA PRO A 55 -16.91 10.47 -19.86
C PRO A 55 -18.01 11.07 -18.98
N ASN A 56 -18.15 10.54 -17.77
CA ASN A 56 -18.85 11.21 -16.68
C ASN A 56 -17.81 11.89 -15.79
N ARG A 57 -17.86 13.23 -15.69
CA ARG A 57 -16.87 14.04 -14.98
C ARG A 57 -16.74 13.65 -13.51
N ASP A 58 -17.84 13.39 -12.82
CA ASP A 58 -17.81 13.04 -11.40
C ASP A 58 -17.17 11.67 -11.20
N VAL A 59 -17.48 10.70 -12.08
CA VAL A 59 -16.85 9.37 -12.05
C VAL A 59 -15.35 9.48 -12.30
N LEU A 60 -14.91 10.30 -13.26
CA LEU A 60 -13.48 10.51 -13.53
C LEU A 60 -12.74 11.15 -12.35
N VAL A 61 -13.37 12.09 -11.63
CA VAL A 61 -12.79 12.69 -10.41
C VAL A 61 -12.66 11.63 -9.31
N GLN A 62 -13.68 10.80 -9.10
CA GLN A 62 -13.61 9.73 -8.09
C GLN A 62 -12.56 8.68 -8.44
N LEU A 63 -12.41 8.32 -9.72
CA LEU A 63 -11.36 7.42 -10.18
C LEU A 63 -9.96 8.00 -9.96
N SER A 64 -9.74 9.26 -10.31
CA SER A 64 -8.46 9.92 -10.08
C SER A 64 -8.11 9.97 -8.59
N ARG A 65 -9.08 10.23 -7.71
CA ARG A 65 -8.89 10.18 -6.26
C ARG A 65 -8.58 8.78 -5.76
N ALA A 66 -9.24 7.76 -6.29
CA ALA A 66 -9.00 6.38 -5.92
C ALA A 66 -7.59 5.93 -6.32
N LEU A 67 -7.16 6.22 -7.55
CA LEU A 67 -5.80 5.95 -8.04
C LEU A 67 -4.75 6.64 -7.16
N GLY A 68 -4.92 7.94 -6.86
CA GLY A 68 -3.98 8.66 -5.99
C GLY A 68 -3.91 8.11 -4.56
N ARG A 69 -5.00 7.56 -4.03
CA ARG A 69 -4.99 6.86 -2.73
C ARG A 69 -4.25 5.54 -2.79
N ILE A 70 -4.36 4.79 -3.89
CA ILE A 70 -3.64 3.54 -4.07
C ILE A 70 -2.13 3.81 -4.13
N ASP A 71 -1.68 4.80 -4.90
CA ASP A 71 -0.26 5.18 -4.97
C ASP A 71 0.30 5.54 -3.58
N GLN A 72 -0.48 6.30 -2.79
CA GLN A 72 -0.08 6.66 -1.43
C GLN A 72 0.00 5.43 -0.52
N LEU A 73 -0.96 4.50 -0.61
CA LEU A 73 -0.97 3.29 0.20
C LEU A 73 0.20 2.37 -0.17
N GLN A 74 0.51 2.19 -1.47
CA GLN A 74 1.67 1.42 -1.91
C GLN A 74 2.97 1.98 -1.32
N THR A 75 3.16 3.30 -1.39
CA THR A 75 4.33 3.96 -0.81
C THR A 75 4.47 3.69 0.69
N VAL A 76 3.36 3.79 1.45
CA VAL A 76 3.36 3.50 2.89
C VAL A 76 3.70 2.04 3.17
N LEU A 77 3.07 1.10 2.46
CA LEU A 77 3.32 -0.33 2.68
C LEU A 77 4.77 -0.72 2.36
N GLU A 78 5.36 -0.14 1.31
CA GLU A 78 6.77 -0.32 0.99
C GLU A 78 7.69 0.23 2.08
N GLU A 79 7.39 1.40 2.64
CA GLU A 79 8.16 1.98 3.73
C GLU A 79 8.11 1.12 4.99
N VAL A 80 6.94 0.58 5.33
CA VAL A 80 6.77 -0.32 6.47
C VAL A 80 7.51 -1.63 6.23
N ALA A 81 7.41 -2.22 5.04
CA ALA A 81 8.11 -3.46 4.69
C ALA A 81 9.64 -3.28 4.77
N ARG A 82 10.16 -2.15 4.28
CA ARG A 82 11.57 -1.79 4.45
C ARG A 82 11.95 -1.64 5.93
N GLY A 83 11.04 -1.11 6.76
CA GLY A 83 11.22 -1.00 8.21
C GLY A 83 11.44 -2.36 8.88
N PHE A 84 10.57 -3.33 8.61
CA PHE A 84 10.71 -4.71 9.11
C PHE A 84 11.99 -5.39 8.59
N GLN A 85 12.33 -5.25 7.30
CA GLN A 85 13.56 -5.82 6.72
C GLN A 85 14.85 -5.25 7.34
N ILE A 86 14.85 -3.97 7.72
CA ILE A 86 16.01 -3.37 8.41
C ILE A 86 16.09 -3.86 9.85
N HIS A 87 14.96 -4.05 10.51
CA HIS A 87 14.91 -4.55 11.89
C HIS A 87 15.43 -5.99 11.99
N GLU A 88 15.01 -6.88 11.08
CA GLU A 88 15.46 -8.28 11.04
C GLU A 88 16.99 -8.42 10.90
N ARG A 89 17.64 -7.44 10.25
CA ARG A 89 19.10 -7.43 10.03
C ARG A 89 19.92 -6.89 11.21
N ARG A 90 19.28 -6.36 12.24
CA ARG A 90 19.93 -5.76 13.42
C ARG A 90 19.84 -6.67 14.64
#